data_AF-A0A3D4PB71-F1
#
_entry.id   AF-A0A3D4PB71-F1
#
_cell.length_a   1.000
_cell.length_b   1.000
_cell.length_c   1.000
_cell.angle_alpha   90.00
_cell.angle_beta   90.00
_cell.angle_gamma   90.00
#
_symmetry.space_group_name_H-M   'P 1'
#
loop_
_entity.id
_entity.type
_entity.pdbx_description
1 polymer ?
#
loop_
_entity_poly.entity_id
_entity_poly.type
_entity_poly.pdbx_seq_one_letter_code
_entity_poly.pdbx_strand_id
1 'polypeptide(L)'
;MPTPILNFQFEVKPVSDQQIICRCLGIPRKTVEQAIDVFSAETIEEVARLTEAGTGCMCCRCKIKDLIQERKAMVKQFEVA
;
A
#
# COMPACT_ATOMS: atom_id res chain seq x y z
N MET A 1 10.25 37.55 -13.13
CA MET A 1 9.84 36.44 -14.01
C MET A 1 9.97 35.14 -13.21
N PRO A 2 8.94 34.26 -13.21
CA PRO A 2 8.73 33.26 -12.18
C PRO A 2 9.81 32.17 -12.17
N THR A 3 10.08 31.65 -10.98
CA THR A 3 11.19 30.76 -10.60
C THR A 3 11.04 29.34 -11.18
N PRO A 4 12.11 28.72 -11.70
CA PRO A 4 12.09 27.30 -12.03
C PRO A 4 12.04 26.47 -10.74
N ILE A 5 10.88 25.88 -10.54
CA ILE A 5 10.48 24.88 -9.56
C ILE A 5 11.48 23.73 -9.43
N LEU A 6 11.78 23.41 -8.16
CA LEU A 6 12.57 22.31 -7.62
C LEU A 6 12.35 20.99 -8.38
N ASN A 7 13.46 20.42 -8.88
CA ASN A 7 13.52 19.04 -9.33
C ASN A 7 13.53 18.13 -8.08
N PHE A 8 12.33 17.79 -7.59
CA PHE A 8 12.14 16.82 -6.52
C PHE A 8 12.30 15.42 -7.11
N GLN A 9 13.55 14.94 -7.16
CA GLN A 9 13.86 13.55 -7.49
C GLN A 9 13.27 12.64 -6.40
N PHE A 10 12.05 12.18 -6.61
CA PHE A 10 11.52 11.05 -5.86
C PHE A 10 12.07 9.79 -6.54
N GLU A 11 13.20 9.29 -6.01
CA GLU A 11 13.76 8.01 -6.40
C GLU A 11 12.78 6.90 -5.98
N VAL A 12 11.83 6.59 -6.87
CA VAL A 12 10.99 5.40 -6.76
C VAL A 12 11.88 4.19 -6.95
N LYS A 13 12.35 3.63 -5.84
CA LYS A 13 13.07 2.35 -5.79
C LYS A 13 12.30 1.36 -6.66
N PRO A 14 12.91 0.79 -7.72
CA PRO A 14 12.18 -0.01 -8.69
C PRO A 14 11.57 -1.20 -7.97
N VAL A 15 10.24 -1.15 -7.84
CA VAL A 15 9.44 -2.26 -7.37
C VAL A 15 9.56 -3.33 -8.45
N SER A 16 10.12 -4.46 -8.08
CA SER A 16 10.09 -5.69 -8.85
C SER A 16 8.66 -5.97 -9.33
N ASP A 17 8.47 -5.94 -10.65
CA ASP A 17 7.20 -6.02 -11.39
C ASP A 17 6.34 -7.25 -11.02
N GLN A 18 6.97 -8.29 -10.46
CA GLN A 18 6.30 -9.54 -10.08
C GLN A 18 5.36 -9.44 -8.86
N GLN A 19 5.19 -8.26 -8.27
CA GLN A 19 4.39 -8.07 -7.06
C GLN A 19 3.25 -7.06 -7.21
N ILE A 20 2.71 -6.86 -8.42
CA ILE A 20 1.51 -6.04 -8.62
C ILE A 20 0.29 -6.73 -7.98
N ILE A 21 -0.27 -6.12 -6.92
CA ILE A 21 -1.50 -6.61 -6.24
C ILE A 21 -2.74 -6.18 -7.02
N CYS A 22 -2.79 -4.90 -7.41
CA CYS A 22 -3.90 -4.35 -8.17
C CYS A 22 -3.50 -4.17 -9.63
N ARG A 23 -3.89 -5.10 -10.51
CA ARG A 23 -3.65 -4.98 -11.95
C ARG A 23 -4.43 -3.84 -12.61
N CYS A 24 -5.55 -3.43 -12.00
CA CYS A 24 -6.42 -2.39 -12.54
C CYS A 24 -5.81 -0.99 -12.40
N LEU A 25 -5.08 -0.73 -11.31
CA LEU A 25 -4.47 0.57 -10.99
C LEU A 25 -2.93 0.52 -10.98
N GLY A 26 -2.33 -0.64 -11.26
CA GLY A 26 -0.87 -0.82 -11.25
C GLY A 26 -0.24 -0.75 -9.85
N ILE A 27 -1.01 -0.93 -8.78
CA ILE A 27 -0.51 -0.76 -7.41
C ILE A 27 0.24 -2.02 -6.95
N PRO A 28 1.50 -1.87 -6.51
CA PRO A 28 2.30 -3.00 -6.06
C PRO A 28 2.06 -3.36 -4.59
N ARG A 29 2.37 -4.61 -4.25
CA ARG A 29 2.29 -5.17 -2.90
C ARG A 29 3.04 -4.31 -1.89
N LYS A 30 4.25 -3.86 -2.24
CA LYS A 30 5.07 -3.04 -1.33
C LYS A 30 4.37 -1.76 -0.89
N THR A 31 3.63 -1.11 -1.78
CA THR A 31 2.85 0.10 -1.43
C THR A 31 1.75 -0.23 -0.43
N VAL A 32 1.08 -1.38 -0.58
CA VAL A 32 0.08 -1.86 0.39
C VAL A 32 0.72 -2.22 1.72
N GLU A 33 1.87 -2.91 1.71
CA GLU A 33 2.63 -3.24 2.92
C GLU A 33 3.09 -1.98 3.66
N GLN A 34 3.66 -1.01 2.95
CA GLN A 34 4.04 0.28 3.52
C GLN A 34 2.84 1.04 4.09
N ALA A 35 1.68 0.97 3.44
CA ALA A 35 0.47 1.59 3.96
C ALA A 35 0.01 0.94 5.28
N ILE A 36 0.14 -0.38 5.39
CA ILE A 36 -0.16 -1.13 6.62
C ILE A 36 0.87 -0.82 7.71
N ASP A 37 2.16 -0.80 7.38
CA ASP A 37 3.24 -0.62 8.37
C ASP A 37 3.33 0.84 8.89
N VAL A 38 3.12 1.84 8.02
CA VAL A 38 3.29 3.27 8.37
C VAL A 38 2.03 3.88 8.95
N PHE A 39 0.85 3.51 8.42
CA PHE A 39 -0.42 4.10 8.81
C PHE A 39 -1.29 3.15 9.65
N SER A 40 -0.78 1.96 9.98
CA SER A 40 -1.52 0.92 10.70
C SER A 40 -2.87 0.61 10.06
N ALA A 41 -2.91 0.54 8.72
CA ALA A 41 -4.15 0.27 8.00
C ALA A 41 -4.68 -1.12 8.35
N GLU A 42 -5.85 -1.17 8.99
CA GLU A 42 -6.41 -2.36 9.59
C GLU A 42 -7.56 -2.95 8.76
N THR A 43 -8.06 -2.18 7.80
CA THR A 43 -9.23 -2.49 6.99
C THR A 43 -8.96 -2.31 5.50
N ILE A 44 -9.77 -2.96 4.66
CA ILE A 44 -9.68 -2.84 3.20
C ILE A 44 -9.98 -1.40 2.79
N GLU A 45 -10.91 -0.74 3.49
CA GLU A 45 -11.32 0.64 3.26
C GLU A 45 -10.18 1.63 3.54
N GLU A 46 -9.40 1.42 4.61
CA GLU A 46 -8.22 2.25 4.91
C GLU A 46 -7.12 2.04 3.87
N VAL A 47 -6.82 0.78 3.53
CA VAL A 47 -5.86 0.49 2.46
C VAL A 47 -6.31 1.11 1.14
N ALA A 48 -7.59 1.04 0.81
CA ALA A 48 -8.15 1.67 -0.38
C ALA A 48 -8.10 3.20 -0.32
N ARG A 49 -8.26 3.83 0.86
CA ARG A 49 -8.10 5.28 1.01
C ARG A 49 -6.64 5.72 0.84
N LEU A 50 -5.69 4.93 1.34
CA LEU A 50 -4.26 5.27 1.32
C LEU A 50 -3.59 4.95 -0.01
N THR A 51 -3.97 3.84 -0.64
CA THR A 51 -3.30 3.30 -1.84
C THR A 51 -4.17 3.32 -3.07
N GLU A 52 -5.47 3.59 -2.93
CA GLU A 52 -6.48 3.48 -4.00
C GLU A 52 -6.70 2.03 -4.47
N ALA A 53 -6.01 1.04 -3.89
CA ALA A 53 -6.13 -0.36 -4.29
C ALA A 53 -7.54 -0.91 -3.97
N GLY A 54 -8.23 -1.39 -5.02
CA GLY A 54 -9.53 -2.04 -4.86
C GLY A 54 -10.75 -1.10 -4.90
N THR A 55 -10.57 0.12 -5.39
CA THR A 55 -11.66 1.07 -5.73
C THR A 55 -12.31 0.78 -7.09
N GLY A 56 -11.56 0.21 -8.04
CA GLY A 56 -12.07 -0.16 -9.37
C GLY A 56 -12.71 -1.55 -9.42
N CYS A 57 -12.01 -2.52 -9.99
CA CYS A 57 -12.51 -3.89 -10.21
C CYS A 57 -12.73 -4.74 -8.94
N MET A 58 -12.26 -4.27 -7.77
CA MET A 58 -12.39 -4.92 -6.46
C MET A 58 -11.78 -6.35 -6.32
N CYS A 59 -11.26 -6.96 -7.38
CA CYS A 59 -10.70 -8.32 -7.36
C CYS A 59 -9.47 -8.49 -6.45
N CYS A 60 -8.73 -7.41 -6.18
CA CYS A 60 -7.57 -7.43 -5.30
C CYS A 60 -7.92 -7.38 -3.81
N ARG A 61 -9.19 -7.11 -3.45
CA ARG A 61 -9.61 -6.97 -2.04
C ARG A 61 -9.35 -8.23 -1.22
N CYS A 62 -9.54 -9.42 -1.79
CA CYS A 62 -9.22 -10.68 -1.09
C CYS A 62 -7.73 -10.77 -0.74
N LYS A 63 -6.85 -10.51 -1.72
CA LYS A 63 -5.40 -10.53 -1.53
C LYS A 63 -4.92 -9.49 -0.52
N ILE A 64 -5.54 -8.31 -0.52
CA ILE A 64 -5.25 -7.24 0.45
C ILE A 64 -5.68 -7.68 1.84
N LYS A 65 -6.84 -8.31 1.99
CA LYS A 65 -7.32 -8.84 3.26
C LYS A 65 -6.38 -9.91 3.83
N ASP A 66 -5.89 -10.82 2.98
CA ASP A 66 -4.92 -11.84 3.39
C ASP A 66 -3.61 -11.19 3.87
N LEU A 67 -3.09 -10.21 3.14
CA LEU A 67 -1.91 -9.43 3.53
C LEU A 67 -2.08 -8.71 4.87
N ILE A 68 -3.23 -8.04 5.07
CA ILE A 68 -3.55 -7.38 6.34
C ILE A 68 -3.56 -8.41 7.48
N GLN A 69 -4.18 -9.58 7.26
CA GLN A 69 -4.27 -10.62 8.28
C GLN A 69 -2.89 -11.21 8.62
N GLU A 70 -2.07 -11.49 7.61
CA GLU A 70 -0.68 -11.95 7.78
C GLU A 70 0.14 -10.94 8.61
N ARG A 71 0.02 -9.65 8.31
CA ARG A 71 0.76 -8.57 8.99
C ARG A 71 0.21 -8.29 10.40
N LYS A 72 -1.10 -8.26 10.58
CA LYS A 72 -1.74 -8.13 11.92
C LYS A 72 -1.34 -9.26 12.85
N ALA A 73 -1.21 -10.49 12.34
CA ALA A 73 -0.73 -11.61 13.14
C ALA A 73 0.70 -11.39 13.65
N MET A 74 1.53 -10.61 12.95
CA MET A 74 2.87 -10.23 13.40
C MET A 74 2.85 -9.03 14.38
N VAL A 75 2.06 -7.99 14.10
CA VAL A 75 2.04 -6.74 14.91
C VAL A 75 1.37 -6.92 16.27
N LYS A 76 0.45 -7.88 16.42
CA LYS A 76 -0.25 -8.16 17.70
C LYS A 76 0.67 -8.50 18.89
N GLN A 77 1.97 -8.71 18.66
CA GLN A 77 2.94 -8.94 19.72
C GLN A 77 3.46 -7.65 20.38
N PHE A 78 3.17 -6.45 19.86
CA PHE A 78 3.80 -5.20 20.36
C PHE A 78 2.85 -4.22 21.08
N GLU A 79 1.53 -4.25 20.83
CA GLU A 79 0.55 -3.32 21.44
C GLU A 79 -0.27 -3.98 22.58
N VAL A 80 0.37 -4.78 23.41
CA VAL A 80 -0.20 -5.26 24.69
C VAL A 80 0.86 -5.17 25.78
N ALA A 81 1.29 -3.95 26.08
CA ALA A 81 2.13 -3.62 27.24
C ALA A 81 1.60 -2.34 27.91
#